data_AF-A0A3C0BRC6-F1
#
_entry.id   AF-A0A3C0BRC6-F1
#
_cell.length_a   1.000
_cell.length_b   1.000
_cell.length_c   1.000
_cell.angle_alpha   90.00
_cell.angle_beta   90.00
_cell.angle_gamma   90.00
#
_symmetry.space_group_name_H-M   'P 1'
#
loop_
_entity.id
_entity.type
_entity.pdbx_description
1 polymer ?
#
loop_
_entity_poly.entity_id
_entity_poly.type
_entity_poly.pdbx_seq_one_letter_code
_entity_poly.pdbx_strand_id
1 'polypeptide(L)'
;MVSGKSEPDTNKKIALSYWSKEKCLCPVCHKEFDREVMLSGQGRMIAGGLTDELHRIFEPSKKYGRIYPLIYDIGACPNCCTALFWSDFKDMKNKDAMDTMYGHAEKRKQAVNTVFPYFDLHRQRSLFDGCAMYYLALLTYDDANADMLPTMKRAIISLRLAWLTKELNERGPGHNYDYISKVLYNKATFFYEQSVINETQRVEKSSTLANCGPDMDKNYGWDGVIYLCGLLEYKYGQREDQQIRLRKLSESKTAIARIFGLGKSSKAKPGPLLEKSRDLYDKLSLEVSDDNI
;
A
#
# COMPACT_ATOMS: atom_id res chain seq x y z
N MET A 1 52.23 -11.14 -23.35
CA MET A 1 51.03 -10.30 -23.19
C MET A 1 50.21 -10.88 -22.04
N VAL A 2 50.43 -10.40 -20.82
CA VAL A 2 49.69 -10.87 -19.65
C VAL A 2 48.45 -10.00 -19.53
N SER A 3 47.30 -10.62 -19.78
CA SER A 3 45.96 -10.07 -19.61
C SER A 3 45.75 -9.62 -18.18
N GLY A 4 45.76 -8.32 -17.94
CA GLY A 4 45.35 -7.72 -16.67
C GLY A 4 43.86 -7.96 -16.44
N LYS A 5 43.52 -8.93 -15.58
CA LYS A 5 42.21 -8.99 -14.96
C LYS A 5 42.16 -7.84 -13.96
N SER A 6 41.38 -6.80 -14.26
CA SER A 6 41.02 -5.77 -13.30
C SER A 6 40.31 -6.43 -12.12
N GLU A 7 40.83 -6.23 -10.91
CA GLU A 7 40.13 -6.61 -9.68
C GLU A 7 38.75 -5.93 -9.63
N PRO A 8 37.71 -6.63 -9.13
CA PRO A 8 36.39 -6.03 -8.99
C PRO A 8 36.46 -4.93 -7.93
N ASP A 9 36.23 -3.69 -8.37
CA ASP A 9 36.11 -2.51 -7.54
C ASP A 9 35.00 -2.71 -6.48
N THR A 10 35.41 -3.01 -5.26
CA THR A 10 34.53 -3.33 -4.11
C THR A 10 33.76 -2.11 -3.62
N ASN A 11 33.97 -0.92 -4.19
CA ASN A 11 33.34 0.34 -3.78
C ASN A 11 32.25 0.85 -4.72
N LYS A 12 31.95 0.14 -5.82
CA LYS A 12 30.91 0.59 -6.75
C LYS A 12 29.52 0.28 -6.19
N LYS A 13 28.89 1.29 -5.57
CA LYS A 13 27.52 1.20 -5.04
C LYS A 13 26.58 0.67 -6.13
N ILE A 14 26.01 -0.50 -5.90
CA ILE A 14 25.20 -1.19 -6.89
C ILE A 14 23.85 -0.43 -7.02
N ALA A 15 23.61 0.16 -8.18
CA ALA A 15 22.40 0.97 -8.42
C ALA A 15 21.13 0.11 -8.30
N LEU A 16 20.13 0.57 -7.53
CA LEU A 16 18.81 -0.05 -7.36
C LEU A 16 17.73 0.64 -8.22
N SER A 17 17.94 1.90 -8.53
CA SER A 17 17.05 2.77 -9.28
C SER A 17 17.86 3.72 -10.18
N TYR A 18 17.17 4.42 -11.07
CA TYR A 18 17.73 5.47 -11.91
C TYR A 18 16.73 6.63 -12.03
N TRP A 19 17.22 7.80 -12.42
CA TRP A 19 16.37 8.94 -12.76
C TRP A 19 15.95 8.85 -14.22
N SER A 20 14.65 8.86 -14.48
CA SER A 20 14.10 8.90 -15.83
C SER A 20 14.57 10.16 -16.56
N LYS A 21 14.81 10.04 -17.88
CA LYS A 21 15.05 11.20 -18.73
C LYS A 21 13.78 12.02 -18.94
N GLU A 22 12.63 11.36 -18.92
CA GLU A 22 11.31 11.99 -18.97
C GLU A 22 10.97 12.56 -17.59
N LYS A 23 10.82 13.88 -17.52
CA LYS A 23 10.36 14.59 -16.33
C LYS A 23 8.87 14.30 -16.10
N CYS A 24 8.46 14.36 -14.85
CA CYS A 24 7.05 14.30 -14.47
C CYS A 24 6.53 15.72 -14.25
N LEU A 25 5.39 16.05 -14.85
CA LEU A 25 4.67 17.29 -14.58
C LEU A 25 3.73 17.08 -13.38
N CYS A 26 3.89 17.83 -12.30
CA CYS A 26 2.99 17.73 -11.16
C CYS A 26 1.60 18.27 -11.52
N PRO A 27 0.51 17.51 -11.34
CA PRO A 27 -0.82 17.96 -11.73
C PRO A 27 -1.41 19.03 -10.79
N VAL A 28 -0.74 19.32 -9.67
CA VAL A 28 -1.18 20.27 -8.65
C VAL A 28 -0.46 21.62 -8.76
N CYS A 29 0.87 21.61 -8.86
CA CYS A 29 1.66 22.85 -8.95
C CYS A 29 2.20 23.15 -10.35
N HIS A 30 1.98 22.25 -11.31
CA HIS A 30 2.45 22.36 -12.71
C HIS A 30 3.96 22.55 -12.86
N LYS A 31 4.75 22.21 -11.85
CA LYS A 31 6.21 22.18 -11.93
C LYS A 31 6.69 20.80 -12.32
N GLU A 32 7.70 20.77 -13.16
CA GLU A 32 8.42 19.55 -13.52
C GLU A 32 9.29 19.06 -12.37
N PHE A 33 9.44 17.76 -12.25
CA PHE A 33 10.36 17.12 -11.32
C PHE A 33 10.85 15.77 -11.83
N ASP A 34 11.93 15.28 -11.23
CA ASP A 34 12.56 14.02 -11.60
C ASP A 34 11.75 12.81 -11.15
N ARG A 35 11.63 11.82 -12.04
CA ARG A 35 11.00 10.53 -11.75
C ARG A 35 12.06 9.47 -11.48
N GLU A 36 12.14 9.02 -10.23
CA GLU A 36 12.94 7.85 -9.89
C GLU A 36 12.22 6.56 -10.31
N VAL A 37 12.93 5.68 -11.02
CA VAL A 37 12.41 4.39 -11.48
C VAL A 37 13.29 3.27 -10.94
N MET A 38 12.66 2.28 -10.32
CA MET A 38 13.36 1.08 -9.86
C MET A 38 13.85 0.24 -11.04
N LEU A 39 15.07 -0.29 -10.95
CA LEU A 39 15.58 -1.27 -11.89
C LEU A 39 14.96 -2.64 -11.61
N SER A 40 14.36 -3.27 -12.63
CA SER A 40 13.83 -4.63 -12.57
C SER A 40 14.79 -5.66 -13.18
N GLY A 41 14.59 -6.95 -12.89
CA GLY A 41 15.37 -8.06 -13.46
C GLY A 41 16.70 -8.36 -12.75
N GLN A 42 17.54 -9.18 -13.37
CA GLN A 42 18.86 -9.61 -12.89
C GLN A 42 18.91 -10.14 -11.44
N GLY A 43 17.83 -10.78 -10.96
CA GLY A 43 17.75 -11.31 -9.60
C GLY A 43 17.64 -10.23 -8.51
N ARG A 44 17.22 -9.00 -8.85
CA ARG A 44 16.94 -7.93 -7.88
C ARG A 44 15.75 -8.27 -7.00
N MET A 45 14.64 -8.69 -7.64
CA MET A 45 13.39 -9.08 -6.99
C MET A 45 13.29 -10.60 -6.97
N ILE A 46 13.73 -11.21 -5.87
CA ILE A 46 13.56 -12.65 -5.64
C ILE A 46 12.25 -12.85 -4.90
N ALA A 47 11.23 -13.37 -5.58
CA ALA A 47 9.94 -13.62 -4.97
C ALA A 47 10.04 -14.70 -3.87
N GLY A 48 9.58 -14.36 -2.67
CA GLY A 48 9.44 -15.25 -1.52
C GLY A 48 7.97 -15.60 -1.25
N GLY A 49 7.65 -15.81 0.04
CA GLY A 49 6.31 -16.21 0.49
C GLY A 49 5.22 -15.16 0.22
N LEU A 50 3.96 -15.62 0.13
CA LEU A 50 2.78 -14.76 0.09
C LEU A 50 2.09 -14.78 1.46
N THR A 51 2.09 -13.65 2.14
CA THR A 51 1.43 -13.48 3.45
C THR A 51 -0.09 -13.63 3.35
N ASP A 52 -0.78 -13.76 4.49
CA ASP A 52 -2.24 -13.73 4.52
C ASP A 52 -2.78 -12.38 4.04
N GLU A 53 -2.09 -11.26 4.28
CA GLU A 53 -2.44 -9.92 3.80
C GLU A 53 -2.23 -9.72 2.28
N LEU A 54 -2.06 -10.81 1.52
CA LEU A 54 -1.78 -10.83 0.08
C LEU A 54 -0.51 -10.05 -0.31
N HIS A 55 0.40 -9.83 0.64
CA HIS A 55 1.70 -9.20 0.43
C HIS A 55 2.75 -10.24 0.04
N ARG A 56 3.48 -9.98 -1.05
CA ARG A 56 4.63 -10.77 -1.50
C ARG A 56 5.87 -10.32 -0.75
N ILE A 57 6.50 -11.24 -0.03
CA ILE A 57 7.82 -11.02 0.55
C ILE A 57 8.88 -11.16 -0.55
N PHE A 58 9.90 -10.31 -0.52
CA PHE A 58 11.06 -10.40 -1.39
C PHE A 58 12.29 -10.84 -0.60
N GLU A 59 12.91 -11.94 -1.03
CA GLU A 59 14.09 -12.48 -0.38
C GLU A 59 15.32 -11.61 -0.68
N PRO A 60 16.20 -11.40 0.32
CA PRO A 60 17.45 -10.70 0.09
C PRO A 60 18.31 -11.41 -0.96
N SER A 61 18.70 -10.70 -2.01
CA SER A 61 19.62 -11.24 -3.00
C SER A 61 21.07 -11.15 -2.51
N LYS A 62 21.92 -12.11 -2.91
CA LYS A 62 23.36 -12.07 -2.58
C LYS A 62 24.06 -10.80 -3.09
N LYS A 63 23.61 -10.26 -4.24
CA LYS A 63 24.21 -9.12 -4.92
C LYS A 63 23.68 -7.78 -4.43
N TYR A 64 22.36 -7.65 -4.25
CA TYR A 64 21.70 -6.38 -3.95
C TYR A 64 21.22 -6.27 -2.50
N GLY A 65 21.33 -7.35 -1.72
CA GLY A 65 20.75 -7.43 -0.39
C GLY A 65 19.22 -7.39 -0.44
N ARG A 66 18.63 -6.91 0.66
CA ARG A 66 17.18 -6.72 0.80
C ARG A 66 16.77 -5.43 0.10
N ILE A 67 15.70 -5.52 -0.68
CA ILE A 67 15.18 -4.41 -1.47
C ILE A 67 13.69 -4.18 -1.16
N TYR A 68 13.22 -2.98 -1.46
CA TYR A 68 11.85 -2.55 -1.20
C TYR A 68 11.18 -2.12 -2.50
N PRO A 69 10.61 -3.03 -3.30
CA PRO A 69 9.92 -2.62 -4.52
C PRO A 69 8.78 -1.62 -4.23
N LEU A 70 8.04 -1.86 -3.15
CA LEU A 70 6.84 -1.11 -2.78
C LEU A 70 7.02 0.41 -2.64
N ILE A 71 8.22 0.88 -2.28
CA ILE A 71 8.49 2.32 -2.12
C ILE A 71 8.52 3.08 -3.45
N TYR A 72 8.50 2.39 -4.59
CA TYR A 72 8.58 3.01 -5.92
C TYR A 72 7.20 3.24 -6.59
N ASP A 73 6.09 2.78 -5.99
CA ASP A 73 4.74 2.96 -6.56
C ASP A 73 4.17 4.37 -6.40
N ILE A 74 4.67 5.10 -5.41
CA ILE A 74 4.27 6.48 -5.12
C ILE A 74 5.28 7.44 -5.77
N GLY A 75 4.75 8.47 -6.44
CA GLY A 75 5.50 9.66 -6.81
C GLY A 75 5.23 10.78 -5.83
N ALA A 76 6.23 11.62 -5.54
CA ALA A 76 6.06 12.82 -4.71
C ALA A 76 6.74 14.01 -5.39
N CYS A 77 5.99 15.11 -5.53
CA CYS A 77 6.51 16.35 -6.07
C CYS A 77 7.35 17.08 -5.01
N PRO A 78 8.64 17.35 -5.24
CA PRO A 78 9.47 18.08 -4.29
C PRO A 78 9.04 19.54 -4.11
N ASN A 79 8.30 20.10 -5.08
CA ASN A 79 7.92 21.51 -5.06
C ASN A 79 6.71 21.82 -4.15
N CYS A 80 5.74 20.90 -4.05
CA CYS A 80 4.51 21.11 -3.28
C CYS A 80 4.17 19.95 -2.32
N CYS A 81 5.03 18.94 -2.21
CA CYS A 81 4.83 17.76 -1.37
C CYS A 81 3.54 16.96 -1.67
N THR A 82 2.91 17.20 -2.82
CA THR A 82 1.84 16.33 -3.35
C THR A 82 2.44 14.99 -3.72
N ALA A 83 1.89 13.92 -3.14
CA ALA A 83 2.27 12.55 -3.46
C ALA A 83 1.05 11.74 -3.87
N LEU A 84 1.19 10.94 -4.92
CA LEU A 84 0.12 10.15 -5.52
C LEU A 84 0.70 8.84 -6.05
N PHE A 85 -0.16 7.86 -6.33
CA PHE A 85 0.24 6.78 -7.24
C PHE A 85 0.70 7.36 -8.57
N TRP A 86 1.73 6.79 -9.18
CA TRP A 86 2.22 7.27 -10.49
C TRP A 86 1.12 7.33 -11.56
N SER A 87 0.12 6.45 -11.49
CA SER A 87 -1.04 6.43 -12.41
C SER A 87 -1.95 7.67 -12.31
N ASP A 88 -1.81 8.46 -11.25
CA ASP A 88 -2.58 9.68 -11.00
C ASP A 88 -1.78 10.95 -11.26
N PHE A 89 -0.50 10.87 -11.63
CA PHE A 89 0.27 12.00 -12.15
C PHE A 89 -0.11 12.27 -13.61
N LYS A 90 -1.35 12.71 -13.79
CA LYS A 90 -1.99 13.09 -15.05
C LYS A 90 -2.85 14.32 -14.81
N ASP A 91 -3.31 14.96 -15.88
CA ASP A 91 -4.12 16.16 -15.78
C ASP A 91 -5.35 15.96 -14.87
N MET A 92 -5.41 16.75 -13.80
CA MET A 92 -6.51 16.76 -12.85
C MET A 92 -7.59 17.73 -13.32
N LYS A 93 -8.82 17.21 -13.46
CA LYS A 93 -9.96 18.00 -13.94
C LYS A 93 -10.61 18.84 -12.84
N ASN A 94 -10.57 18.37 -11.59
CA ASN A 94 -11.21 19.05 -10.47
C ASN A 94 -10.27 20.13 -9.92
N LYS A 95 -10.60 21.40 -10.19
CA LYS A 95 -9.79 22.54 -9.79
C LYS A 95 -9.84 22.80 -8.28
N ASP A 96 -11.00 22.62 -7.65
CA ASP A 96 -11.15 22.83 -6.21
C ASP A 96 -10.29 21.84 -5.40
N ALA A 97 -10.24 20.57 -5.83
CA ALA A 97 -9.38 19.56 -5.24
C ALA A 97 -7.90 19.90 -5.45
N MET A 98 -7.54 20.40 -6.63
CA MET A 98 -6.19 20.85 -6.95
C MET A 98 -5.75 22.02 -6.07
N ASP A 99 -6.59 23.04 -5.94
CA ASP A 99 -6.35 24.23 -5.13
C ASP A 99 -6.24 23.87 -3.64
N THR A 100 -7.10 22.96 -3.17
CA THR A 100 -7.03 22.43 -1.79
C THR A 100 -5.73 21.67 -1.54
N MET A 101 -5.37 20.76 -2.45
CA MET A 101 -4.11 20.01 -2.37
C MET A 101 -2.89 20.93 -2.34
N TYR A 102 -2.91 22.00 -3.14
CA TYR A 102 -1.83 22.98 -3.17
C TYR A 102 -1.80 23.83 -1.89
N GLY A 103 -2.95 24.33 -1.43
CA GLY A 103 -3.06 25.11 -0.21
C GLY A 103 -2.64 24.36 1.05
N HIS A 104 -2.81 23.03 1.06
CA HIS A 104 -2.39 22.17 2.17
C HIS A 104 -0.95 21.66 2.08
N ALA A 105 -0.16 22.06 1.09
CA ALA A 105 1.21 21.61 0.87
C ALA A 105 2.09 21.68 2.13
N GLU A 106 2.12 22.84 2.80
CA GLU A 106 3.03 23.04 3.93
C GLU A 106 2.53 22.35 5.20
N LYS A 107 1.21 22.34 5.44
CA LYS A 107 0.59 21.54 6.51
C LYS A 107 0.93 20.07 6.37
N ARG A 108 0.86 19.55 5.14
CA ARG A 108 1.18 18.16 4.81
C ARG A 108 2.65 17.85 5.07
N LYS A 109 3.55 18.70 4.58
CA LYS A 109 5.00 18.58 4.81
C LYS A 109 5.34 18.58 6.30
N GLN A 110 4.76 19.48 7.07
CA GLN A 110 4.96 19.56 8.53
C GLN A 110 4.49 18.28 9.23
N ALA A 111 3.29 17.78 8.90
CA ALA A 111 2.78 16.53 9.47
C ALA A 111 3.70 15.33 9.18
N VAL A 112 4.23 15.22 7.96
CA VAL A 112 5.18 14.14 7.61
C VAL A 112 6.52 14.32 8.32
N ASN A 113 7.05 15.54 8.43
CA ASN A 113 8.29 15.80 9.16
C ASN A 113 8.23 15.44 10.64
N THR A 114 7.05 15.47 11.26
CA THR A 114 6.88 15.02 12.66
C THR A 114 7.17 13.53 12.82
N VAL A 115 6.91 12.71 11.80
CA VAL A 115 7.05 11.24 11.85
C VAL A 115 8.33 10.78 11.17
N PHE A 116 8.67 11.40 10.03
CA PHE A 116 9.82 11.09 9.21
C PHE A 116 10.67 12.34 9.03
N PRO A 117 11.35 12.82 10.10
CA PRO A 117 12.18 14.00 10.00
C PRO A 117 13.30 13.76 8.99
N TYR A 118 13.62 14.77 8.17
CA TYR A 118 14.71 14.73 7.19
C TYR A 118 14.50 13.79 5.99
N PHE A 119 13.25 13.44 5.66
CA PHE A 119 12.97 12.80 4.37
C PHE A 119 13.40 13.73 3.22
N ASP A 120 13.91 13.17 2.14
CA ASP A 120 14.45 13.94 1.02
C ASP A 120 13.93 13.40 -0.31
N LEU A 121 13.32 14.29 -1.11
CA LEU A 121 12.73 13.99 -2.41
C LEU A 121 13.68 14.28 -3.60
N HIS A 122 14.90 14.79 -3.34
CA HIS A 122 15.89 15.13 -4.36
C HIS A 122 16.98 14.06 -4.55
N ARG A 123 17.02 13.06 -3.68
CA ARG A 123 17.97 11.94 -3.74
C ARG A 123 17.26 10.62 -4.05
N GLN A 124 18.03 9.60 -4.40
CA GLN A 124 17.51 8.24 -4.53
C GLN A 124 16.89 7.81 -3.21
N ARG A 125 15.62 7.39 -3.24
CA ARG A 125 14.85 7.13 -2.02
C ARG A 125 15.40 5.93 -1.25
N SER A 126 15.50 6.11 0.06
CA SER A 126 15.64 5.01 1.01
C SER A 126 14.28 4.44 1.40
N LEU A 127 14.26 3.35 2.20
CA LEU A 127 13.03 2.87 2.83
C LEU A 127 12.33 4.00 3.62
N PHE A 128 13.10 4.81 4.33
CA PHE A 128 12.60 5.94 5.12
C PHE A 128 11.92 6.99 4.24
N ASP A 129 12.58 7.41 3.16
CA ASP A 129 12.01 8.36 2.20
C ASP A 129 10.74 7.77 1.55
N GLY A 130 10.75 6.47 1.25
CA GLY A 130 9.58 5.72 0.79
C GLY A 130 8.39 5.77 1.75
N CYS A 131 8.61 5.50 3.03
CA CYS A 131 7.57 5.62 4.07
C CYS A 131 7.00 7.04 4.14
N ALA A 132 7.87 8.06 4.11
CA ALA A 132 7.47 9.46 4.10
C ALA A 132 6.60 9.81 2.88
N MET A 133 6.96 9.30 1.70
CA MET A 133 6.17 9.50 0.47
C MET A 133 4.78 8.85 0.54
N TYR A 134 4.67 7.64 1.11
CA TYR A 134 3.36 7.02 1.36
C TYR A 134 2.52 7.83 2.35
N TYR A 135 3.15 8.41 3.39
CA TYR A 135 2.42 9.26 4.32
C TYR A 135 1.97 10.58 3.67
N LEU A 136 2.82 11.21 2.85
CA LEU A 136 2.42 12.33 2.00
C LEU A 136 1.24 11.95 1.12
N ALA A 137 1.24 10.75 0.53
CA ALA A 137 0.16 10.31 -0.34
C ALA A 137 -1.15 10.13 0.43
N LEU A 138 -1.10 9.52 1.62
CA LEU A 138 -2.26 9.35 2.49
C LEU A 138 -2.96 10.69 2.80
N LEU A 139 -2.16 11.73 3.05
CA LEU A 139 -2.64 13.09 3.32
C LEU A 139 -3.07 13.82 2.03
N THR A 140 -2.44 13.54 0.90
CA THR A 140 -2.82 14.12 -0.40
C THR A 140 -4.19 13.62 -0.84
N TYR A 141 -4.47 12.31 -0.71
CA TYR A 141 -5.78 11.75 -1.05
C TYR A 141 -6.90 12.16 -0.07
N ASP A 142 -6.58 12.72 1.10
CA ASP A 142 -7.58 13.32 1.98
C ASP A 142 -8.21 14.59 1.35
N ASP A 143 -7.44 15.30 0.52
CA ASP A 143 -7.86 16.50 -0.22
C ASP A 143 -8.43 16.17 -1.63
N ALA A 144 -8.47 14.87 -2.01
CA ALA A 144 -8.88 14.45 -3.35
C ALA A 144 -10.39 14.29 -3.48
N ASN A 145 -10.90 14.47 -4.70
CA ASN A 145 -12.32 14.25 -5.00
C ASN A 145 -12.62 12.79 -5.37
N ALA A 146 -13.90 12.43 -5.36
CA ALA A 146 -14.38 11.06 -5.61
C ALA A 146 -13.91 10.46 -6.96
N ASP A 147 -13.66 11.28 -7.99
CA ASP A 147 -13.16 10.80 -9.28
C ASP A 147 -11.77 10.14 -9.19
N MET A 148 -10.99 10.52 -8.18
CA MET A 148 -9.69 9.92 -7.90
C MET A 148 -9.80 8.64 -7.08
N LEU A 149 -11.01 8.25 -6.63
CA LEU A 149 -11.24 7.09 -5.76
C LEU A 149 -10.37 7.12 -4.48
N PRO A 150 -10.34 8.25 -3.75
CA PRO A 150 -9.46 8.44 -2.60
C PRO A 150 -9.65 7.40 -1.50
N THR A 151 -10.87 6.95 -1.22
CA THR A 151 -11.12 6.05 -0.08
C THR A 151 -10.37 4.73 -0.27
N MET A 152 -10.49 4.12 -1.45
CA MET A 152 -9.81 2.86 -1.75
C MET A 152 -8.29 3.03 -1.86
N LYS A 153 -7.81 4.15 -2.41
CA LYS A 153 -6.38 4.44 -2.48
C LYS A 153 -5.77 4.66 -1.10
N ARG A 154 -6.48 5.34 -0.19
CA ARG A 154 -6.07 5.50 1.20
C ARG A 154 -6.08 4.17 1.96
N ALA A 155 -6.99 3.25 1.63
CA ALA A 155 -6.98 1.89 2.16
C ALA A 155 -5.68 1.15 1.80
N ILE A 156 -5.34 1.12 0.51
CA ILE A 156 -4.11 0.49 -0.01
C ILE A 156 -2.86 1.15 0.57
N ILE A 157 -2.80 2.48 0.57
CA ILE A 157 -1.67 3.25 1.10
C ILE A 157 -1.48 2.98 2.59
N SER A 158 -2.55 2.94 3.38
CA SER A 158 -2.46 2.69 4.82
C SER A 158 -1.91 1.29 5.10
N LEU A 159 -2.42 0.27 4.39
CA LEU A 159 -1.95 -1.11 4.53
C LEU A 159 -0.47 -1.25 4.13
N ARG A 160 -0.09 -0.68 2.99
CA ARG A 160 1.30 -0.69 2.51
C ARG A 160 2.25 0.05 3.46
N LEU A 161 1.83 1.20 3.98
CA LEU A 161 2.64 1.95 4.94
C LEU A 161 2.76 1.20 6.27
N ALA A 162 1.75 0.42 6.68
CA ALA A 162 1.84 -0.44 7.85
C ALA A 162 2.94 -1.50 7.68
N TRP A 163 3.06 -2.13 6.51
CA TRP A 163 4.15 -3.06 6.18
C TRP A 163 5.51 -2.37 6.18
N LEU A 164 5.62 -1.23 5.51
CA LEU A 164 6.88 -0.50 5.37
C LEU A 164 7.39 0.04 6.71
N THR A 165 6.49 0.51 7.59
CA THR A 165 6.87 0.98 8.94
C THR A 165 7.28 -0.17 9.85
N LYS A 166 6.69 -1.37 9.69
CA LYS A 166 7.19 -2.58 10.36
C LYS A 166 8.61 -2.93 9.90
N GLU A 167 8.87 -2.93 8.59
CA GLU A 167 10.20 -3.16 8.02
C GLU A 167 11.23 -2.08 8.42
N LEU A 168 10.77 -0.84 8.66
CA LEU A 168 11.58 0.24 9.19
C LEU A 168 11.91 0.01 10.67
N ASN A 169 10.94 -0.42 11.47
CA ASN A 169 11.13 -0.77 12.89
C ASN A 169 12.14 -1.92 13.07
N GLU A 170 12.08 -2.95 12.22
CA GLU A 170 13.01 -4.08 12.27
C GLU A 170 14.47 -3.66 12.03
N ARG A 171 14.69 -2.54 11.31
CA ARG A 171 16.03 -1.98 11.05
C ARG A 171 16.47 -0.95 12.06
N GLY A 172 15.52 -0.16 12.55
CA GLY A 172 15.74 0.93 13.50
C GLY A 172 14.67 0.86 14.59
N PRO A 173 14.79 -0.08 15.54
CA PRO A 173 13.86 -0.18 16.65
C PRO A 173 14.01 1.03 17.60
N GLY A 174 12.98 1.31 18.40
CA GLY A 174 13.00 2.39 19.40
C GLY A 174 12.49 3.75 18.91
N HIS A 175 11.99 3.83 17.68
CA HIS A 175 11.41 5.04 17.09
C HIS A 175 9.88 4.99 16.95
N ASN A 176 9.21 4.05 17.65
CA ASN A 176 7.75 3.85 17.65
C ASN A 176 7.14 3.51 16.27
N TYR A 177 7.94 3.01 15.33
CA TYR A 177 7.43 2.60 14.02
C TYR A 177 6.51 1.37 14.10
N ASP A 178 6.65 0.53 15.11
CA ASP A 178 5.71 -0.54 15.43
C ASP A 178 4.33 0.00 15.84
N TYR A 179 4.29 1.05 16.66
CA TYR A 179 3.06 1.73 17.04
C TYR A 179 2.40 2.39 15.82
N ILE A 180 3.19 3.09 15.00
CA ILE A 180 2.72 3.69 13.74
C ILE A 180 2.13 2.61 12.83
N SER A 181 2.79 1.46 12.70
CA SER A 181 2.29 0.32 11.93
C SER A 181 0.91 -0.13 12.42
N LYS A 182 0.70 -0.27 13.74
CA LYS A 182 -0.62 -0.59 14.34
C LYS A 182 -1.69 0.45 14.01
N VAL A 183 -1.37 1.74 14.12
CA VAL A 183 -2.30 2.83 13.77
C VAL A 183 -2.69 2.76 12.29
N LEU A 184 -1.73 2.44 11.42
CA LEU A 184 -1.97 2.33 9.98
C LEU A 184 -2.78 1.09 9.61
N TYR A 185 -2.61 -0.02 10.32
CA TYR A 185 -3.52 -1.18 10.20
C TYR A 185 -4.96 -0.79 10.56
N ASN A 186 -5.18 -0.06 11.65
CA ASN A 186 -6.51 0.42 12.02
C ASN A 186 -7.11 1.36 10.95
N LYS A 187 -6.29 2.25 10.39
CA LYS A 187 -6.71 3.10 9.25
C LYS A 187 -7.05 2.27 8.02
N ALA A 188 -6.25 1.25 7.71
CA ALA A 188 -6.53 0.34 6.61
C ALA A 188 -7.88 -0.36 6.82
N THR A 189 -8.13 -0.93 8.01
CA THR A 189 -9.42 -1.56 8.36
C THR A 189 -10.58 -0.62 8.06
N PHE A 190 -10.52 0.62 8.57
CA PHE A 190 -11.54 1.63 8.33
C PHE A 190 -11.74 1.95 6.85
N PHE A 191 -10.67 2.22 6.09
CA PHE A 191 -10.80 2.62 4.69
C PHE A 191 -11.22 1.47 3.78
N TYR A 192 -10.84 0.23 4.07
CA TYR A 192 -11.33 -0.94 3.34
C TYR A 192 -12.85 -1.10 3.55
N GLU A 193 -13.33 -1.02 4.79
CA GLU A 193 -14.77 -1.05 5.11
C GLU A 193 -15.52 0.10 4.40
N GLN A 194 -14.99 1.33 4.52
CA GLN A 194 -15.59 2.51 3.90
C GLN A 194 -15.61 2.41 2.37
N SER A 195 -14.62 1.78 1.75
CA SER A 195 -14.58 1.58 0.29
C SER A 195 -15.69 0.66 -0.18
N VAL A 196 -16.02 -0.39 0.59
CA VAL A 196 -17.15 -1.29 0.30
C VAL A 196 -18.49 -0.56 0.47
N ILE A 197 -18.61 0.28 1.50
CA ILE A 197 -19.79 1.13 1.71
C ILE A 197 -19.96 2.11 0.53
N ASN A 198 -18.90 2.81 0.14
CA ASN A 198 -18.94 3.80 -0.94
C ASN A 198 -19.27 3.16 -2.30
N GLU A 199 -18.77 1.95 -2.57
CA GLU A 199 -19.13 1.17 -3.77
C GLU A 199 -20.63 0.85 -3.76
N THR A 200 -21.14 0.37 -2.63
CA THR A 200 -22.56 -0.02 -2.47
C THR A 200 -23.49 1.19 -2.63
N GLN A 201 -23.11 2.33 -2.05
CA GLN A 201 -23.85 3.59 -2.12
C GLN A 201 -23.59 4.37 -3.42
N ARG A 202 -22.70 3.88 -4.30
CA ARG A 202 -22.31 4.51 -5.57
C ARG A 202 -21.69 5.91 -5.40
N VAL A 203 -21.05 6.16 -4.27
CA VAL A 203 -20.29 7.39 -3.99
C VAL A 203 -18.93 7.34 -4.70
N GLU A 204 -18.22 6.23 -4.57
CA GLU A 204 -16.96 5.96 -5.27
C GLU A 204 -17.02 4.54 -5.86
N LYS A 205 -16.81 4.42 -7.18
CA LYS A 205 -16.79 3.12 -7.88
C LYS A 205 -15.39 2.53 -7.87
N SER A 206 -14.92 2.15 -6.68
CA SER A 206 -13.60 1.56 -6.43
C SER A 206 -13.32 0.31 -7.27
N SER A 207 -14.36 -0.44 -7.66
CA SER A 207 -14.27 -1.58 -8.58
C SER A 207 -13.72 -1.23 -9.98
N THR A 208 -13.71 0.05 -10.36
CA THR A 208 -13.16 0.54 -11.64
C THR A 208 -11.65 0.76 -11.61
N LEU A 209 -10.98 0.63 -10.46
CA LEU A 209 -9.53 0.68 -10.39
C LEU A 209 -8.90 -0.45 -11.20
N ALA A 210 -7.94 -0.10 -12.05
CA ALA A 210 -7.17 -1.09 -12.82
C ALA A 210 -6.43 -2.09 -11.92
N ASN A 211 -6.01 -1.65 -10.74
CA ASN A 211 -5.46 -2.50 -9.68
C ASN A 211 -6.02 -2.09 -8.32
N CYS A 212 -6.78 -2.97 -7.68
CA CYS A 212 -7.26 -2.83 -6.30
C CYS A 212 -6.57 -3.81 -5.33
N GLY A 213 -5.56 -4.55 -5.81
CA GLY A 213 -4.72 -5.40 -4.99
C GLY A 213 -3.86 -4.58 -4.02
N PRO A 214 -3.60 -5.11 -2.81
CA PRO A 214 -2.84 -4.38 -1.80
C PRO A 214 -1.33 -4.38 -2.10
N ASP A 215 -0.87 -5.24 -3.01
CA ASP A 215 0.51 -5.38 -3.45
C ASP A 215 0.66 -4.96 -4.93
N MET A 216 1.90 -4.84 -5.40
CA MET A 216 2.26 -4.70 -6.80
C MET A 216 2.38 -6.02 -7.57
N ASP A 217 2.54 -7.16 -6.89
CA ASP A 217 2.73 -8.48 -7.53
C ASP A 217 1.49 -8.92 -8.32
N LYS A 218 0.33 -8.94 -7.67
CA LYS A 218 -0.90 -9.49 -8.26
C LYS A 218 -2.14 -8.67 -7.90
N ASN A 219 -2.94 -8.37 -8.91
CA ASN A 219 -4.28 -7.85 -8.72
C ASN A 219 -5.24 -9.02 -8.42
N TYR A 220 -5.81 -9.02 -7.21
CA TYR A 220 -6.80 -10.01 -6.77
C TYR A 220 -8.24 -9.58 -7.03
N GLY A 221 -8.44 -8.43 -7.69
CA GLY A 221 -9.75 -7.88 -8.00
C GLY A 221 -10.54 -7.52 -6.76
N TRP A 222 -11.84 -7.29 -6.96
CA TRP A 222 -12.75 -6.92 -5.88
C TRP A 222 -12.87 -8.02 -4.81
N ASP A 223 -12.76 -9.29 -5.19
CA ASP A 223 -12.70 -10.40 -4.23
C ASP A 223 -11.53 -10.24 -3.24
N GLY A 224 -10.38 -9.74 -3.70
CA GLY A 224 -9.25 -9.40 -2.83
C GLY A 224 -9.57 -8.28 -1.84
N VAL A 225 -10.35 -7.28 -2.25
CA VAL A 225 -10.81 -6.18 -1.37
C VAL A 225 -11.73 -6.71 -0.27
N ILE A 226 -12.71 -7.54 -0.64
CA ILE A 226 -13.62 -8.19 0.32
C ILE A 226 -12.85 -9.08 1.29
N TYR A 227 -11.87 -9.83 0.78
CA TYR A 227 -10.98 -10.65 1.59
C TYR A 227 -10.21 -9.83 2.64
N LEU A 228 -9.57 -8.74 2.21
CA LEU A 228 -8.81 -7.87 3.12
C LEU A 228 -9.70 -7.18 4.13
N CYS A 229 -10.91 -6.76 3.76
CA CYS A 229 -11.87 -6.19 4.70
C CYS A 229 -12.14 -7.16 5.87
N GLY A 230 -12.45 -8.43 5.57
CA GLY A 230 -12.67 -9.44 6.60
C GLY A 230 -11.41 -9.79 7.40
N LEU A 231 -10.25 -9.88 6.74
CA LEU A 231 -8.98 -10.20 7.41
C LEU A 231 -8.57 -9.10 8.41
N LEU A 232 -8.69 -7.84 7.99
CA LEU A 232 -8.33 -6.68 8.80
C LEU A 232 -9.29 -6.49 9.98
N GLU A 233 -10.60 -6.71 9.79
CA GLU A 233 -11.57 -6.71 10.90
C GLU A 233 -11.27 -7.83 11.90
N TYR A 234 -10.94 -9.04 11.43
CA TYR A 234 -10.57 -10.15 12.31
C TYR A 234 -9.34 -9.84 13.16
N LYS A 235 -8.26 -9.36 12.53
CA LYS A 235 -6.97 -9.09 13.20
C LYS A 235 -6.99 -7.83 14.06
N TYR A 236 -7.54 -6.74 13.53
CA TYR A 236 -7.36 -5.38 14.04
C TYR A 236 -8.67 -4.66 14.37
N GLY A 237 -9.82 -5.27 14.09
CA GLY A 237 -11.12 -4.74 14.50
C GLY A 237 -11.21 -4.59 16.02
N GLN A 238 -12.16 -3.78 16.47
CA GLN A 238 -12.37 -3.49 17.89
C GLN A 238 -12.66 -4.77 18.69
N ARG A 239 -12.29 -4.76 19.97
CA ARG A 239 -12.46 -5.90 20.90
C ARG A 239 -13.14 -5.51 22.21
N GLU A 240 -13.60 -4.27 22.32
CA GLU A 240 -14.21 -3.72 23.55
C GLU A 240 -15.69 -4.09 23.64
N ASP A 241 -16.42 -4.00 22.53
CA ASP A 241 -17.82 -4.39 22.42
C ASP A 241 -17.94 -5.74 21.70
N GLN A 242 -18.14 -6.80 22.47
CA GLN A 242 -18.25 -8.16 21.95
C GLN A 242 -19.43 -8.33 20.99
N GLN A 243 -20.58 -7.68 21.25
CA GLN A 243 -21.76 -7.80 20.39
C GLN A 243 -21.50 -7.17 19.01
N ILE A 244 -20.90 -5.97 18.98
CA ILE A 244 -20.53 -5.31 17.73
C ILE A 244 -19.48 -6.13 16.98
N ARG A 245 -18.47 -6.66 17.69
CA ARG A 245 -17.42 -7.49 17.09
C ARG A 245 -18.02 -8.70 16.40
N LEU A 246 -18.81 -9.49 17.11
CA LEU A 246 -19.40 -10.72 16.57
C LEU A 246 -20.33 -10.45 15.38
N ARG A 247 -21.11 -9.35 15.43
CA ARG A 247 -21.92 -8.91 14.29
C ARG A 247 -21.03 -8.65 13.06
N LYS A 248 -19.97 -7.84 13.20
CA LYS A 248 -19.04 -7.53 12.10
C LYS A 248 -18.31 -8.77 11.57
N LEU A 249 -17.88 -9.67 12.45
CA LEU A 249 -17.23 -10.93 12.05
C LEU A 249 -18.20 -11.87 11.33
N SER A 250 -19.47 -11.90 11.73
CA SER A 250 -20.53 -12.67 11.05
C SER A 250 -20.84 -12.14 9.64
N GLU A 251 -20.91 -10.81 9.50
CA GLU A 251 -21.04 -10.14 8.20
C GLU A 251 -19.85 -10.44 7.30
N SER A 252 -18.63 -10.32 7.85
CA SER A 252 -17.38 -10.66 7.16
C SER A 252 -17.36 -12.12 6.72
N LYS A 253 -17.72 -13.05 7.61
CA LYS A 253 -17.80 -14.49 7.32
C LYS A 253 -18.73 -14.77 6.13
N THR A 254 -19.89 -14.12 6.10
CA THR A 254 -20.86 -14.25 5.01
C THR A 254 -20.29 -13.70 3.69
N ALA A 255 -19.59 -12.56 3.73
CA ALA A 255 -18.96 -11.98 2.56
C ALA A 255 -17.82 -12.86 2.00
N ILE A 256 -16.96 -13.39 2.88
CA ILE A 256 -15.86 -14.29 2.53
C ILE A 256 -16.37 -15.59 1.90
N ALA A 257 -17.46 -16.17 2.41
CA ALA A 257 -18.05 -17.39 1.86
C ALA A 257 -18.44 -17.25 0.37
N ARG A 258 -18.83 -16.05 -0.06
CA ARG A 258 -19.18 -15.75 -1.46
C ARG A 258 -17.96 -15.79 -2.40
N ILE A 259 -16.75 -15.61 -1.88
CA ILE A 259 -15.51 -15.65 -2.67
C ILE A 259 -15.25 -17.05 -3.22
N PHE A 260 -15.38 -18.10 -2.40
CA PHE A 260 -15.09 -19.47 -2.82
C PHE A 260 -16.33 -20.32 -3.11
N GLY A 261 -17.50 -19.91 -2.64
CA GLY A 261 -18.80 -20.51 -2.96
C GLY A 261 -18.98 -21.96 -2.46
N LEU A 262 -20.09 -22.20 -1.75
CA LEU A 262 -20.85 -23.46 -1.85
C LEU A 262 -21.62 -23.49 -3.20
N GLY A 263 -20.93 -23.25 -4.33
CA GLY A 263 -21.54 -23.12 -5.67
C GLY A 263 -20.58 -22.65 -6.76
N LYS A 264 -20.62 -23.34 -7.91
CA LYS A 264 -19.79 -23.28 -9.15
C LYS A 264 -18.52 -22.42 -9.09
N SER A 265 -17.39 -23.09 -8.89
CA SER A 265 -16.05 -22.53 -9.10
C SER A 265 -15.92 -21.94 -10.52
N SER A 266 -15.63 -20.64 -10.63
CA SER A 266 -15.14 -20.10 -11.90
C SER A 266 -13.64 -20.39 -12.02
N LYS A 267 -13.21 -20.96 -13.15
CA LYS A 267 -11.81 -21.29 -13.45
C LYS A 267 -10.85 -20.08 -13.46
N ALA A 268 -11.36 -18.87 -13.22
CA ALA A 268 -10.62 -17.61 -13.30
C ALA A 268 -10.12 -17.08 -11.95
N LYS A 269 -10.54 -17.64 -10.80
CA LYS A 269 -10.15 -17.11 -9.48
C LYS A 269 -8.72 -17.51 -9.11
N PRO A 270 -7.88 -16.58 -8.60
CA PRO A 270 -6.52 -16.91 -8.16
C PRO A 270 -6.51 -17.96 -7.05
N GLY A 271 -5.84 -19.11 -7.28
CA GLY A 271 -5.71 -20.20 -6.30
C GLY A 271 -5.35 -19.74 -4.88
N PRO A 272 -4.31 -18.89 -4.70
CA PRO A 272 -3.91 -18.43 -3.36
C PRO A 272 -4.97 -17.63 -2.61
N LEU A 273 -5.86 -16.92 -3.31
CA LEU A 273 -6.94 -16.16 -2.66
C LEU A 273 -8.02 -17.09 -2.13
N LEU A 274 -8.35 -18.15 -2.88
CA LEU A 274 -9.36 -19.12 -2.48
C LEU A 274 -8.95 -19.89 -1.21
N GLU A 275 -7.70 -20.34 -1.15
CA GLU A 275 -7.14 -21.01 0.03
C GLU A 275 -7.18 -20.09 1.26
N LYS A 276 -6.61 -18.89 1.14
CA LYS A 276 -6.60 -17.91 2.22
C LYS A 276 -8.01 -17.50 2.68
N SER A 277 -8.97 -17.44 1.76
CA SER A 277 -10.36 -17.13 2.06
C SER A 277 -11.06 -18.26 2.83
N ARG A 278 -10.76 -19.53 2.53
CA ARG A 278 -11.26 -20.68 3.31
C ARG A 278 -10.66 -20.67 4.72
N ASP A 279 -9.35 -20.49 4.83
CA ASP A 279 -8.66 -20.42 6.12
C ASP A 279 -9.23 -19.29 7.01
N LEU A 280 -9.51 -18.13 6.40
CA LEU A 280 -10.13 -17.02 7.11
C LEU A 280 -11.58 -17.32 7.51
N TYR A 281 -12.36 -17.95 6.63
CA TYR A 281 -13.74 -18.36 6.94
C TYR A 281 -13.80 -19.29 8.15
N ASP A 282 -12.88 -20.25 8.24
CA ASP A 282 -12.82 -21.19 9.36
C ASP A 282 -12.46 -20.47 10.67
N LYS A 283 -11.48 -19.57 10.64
CA LYS A 283 -11.12 -18.72 11.79
C LYS A 283 -12.27 -17.85 12.26
N LEU A 284 -12.98 -17.20 11.33
CA LEU A 284 -14.17 -16.40 11.65
C LEU A 284 -15.29 -17.28 12.19
N SER A 285 -15.45 -18.50 11.68
CA SER A 285 -16.47 -19.42 12.14
C SER A 285 -16.27 -19.84 13.59
N LEU A 286 -15.03 -20.14 13.97
CA LEU A 286 -14.67 -20.48 15.34
C LEU A 286 -14.99 -19.33 16.31
N GLU A 287 -14.51 -18.11 16.00
CA GLU A 287 -14.73 -16.95 16.88
C GLU A 287 -16.22 -16.56 16.98
N VAL A 288 -17.02 -16.76 15.91
CA VAL A 288 -18.47 -16.51 15.94
C VAL A 288 -19.24 -17.64 16.65
N SER A 289 -18.76 -18.89 16.62
CA SER A 289 -19.45 -20.02 17.26
C SER A 289 -19.27 -20.09 18.77
N ASP A 290 -18.16 -19.57 19.30
CA ASP A 290 -17.85 -19.59 20.74
C ASP A 290 -18.86 -18.81 21.60
N ASP A 291 -19.75 -18.01 20.99
CA ASP A 291 -20.81 -17.24 21.67
C ASP A 291 -22.19 -17.95 21.69
N ASN A 292 -22.31 -19.12 21.04
CA ASN A 292 -23.52 -19.97 21.13
C ASN A 292 -23.45 -20.96 22.31
N ILE A 293 -22.53 -20.76 23.26
CA ILE A 293 -22.35 -21.56 24.49
C ILE A 293 -22.50 -20.67 25.71
#